data_AF-W5P6H5-F1
#
_entry.id   AF-W5P6H5-F1
#
_cell.length_a   1.000
_cell.length_b   1.000
_cell.length_c   1.000
_cell.angle_alpha   90.00
_cell.angle_beta   90.00
_cell.angle_gamma   90.00
#
_symmetry.space_group_name_H-M   'P 1'
#
loop_
_entity.id
_entity.type
_entity.pdbx_description
1 polymer ?
#
loop_
_entity_poly.entity_id
_entity_poly.type
_entity_poly.pdbx_seq_one_letter_code
_entity_poly.pdbx_strand_id
1 'polypeptide(L)'
;LPMQTGYTKGPTAILSSGVPSCRSLLSSEDGPSGHSSLSDGELTWNIQDSIKHRILYLSEQLRVEKASCDENTVGYLKLVSKADRHQAPHIRQAFEKVNQRTSATIAQIEQSLRQCHQQLQELEEGCRPKGSVLGTKSSLDNNCKQPHEKVLCAEHPRPGGEDCSSSNLSTVIRHVPLQTHFPACQQQRSLESKSLLGQKMKEELREVKMVHLSLRGSYQSLREQYLTDLQASLEFLQEEKSRQVLLEGQVNGHLQGHLDEIYHLKQNLACTKERMVYLSYERAKEIWEVMETFKNRMGKFKALQQVTQLGLTERPQDMLCHLMSLLLMLTTVLLVLLSGVCACPLLLLLHLRLHTCTMLLLLGLSTLAWQKWHAISAPDWQAWVPSRWRRFARTSRPPPKGP
;
A
#
# COMPACT_ATOMS: atom_id res chain seq x y z
N LEU A 1 -30.21 33.80 -25.91
CA LEU A 1 -30.21 32.32 -25.92
C LEU A 1 -28.89 31.82 -25.33
N PRO A 2 -28.86 31.17 -24.15
CA PRO A 2 -27.64 30.54 -23.67
C PRO A 2 -27.56 29.08 -24.16
N MET A 3 -26.42 28.73 -24.73
CA MET A 3 -26.02 27.35 -25.04
C MET A 3 -25.66 26.64 -23.72
N GLN A 4 -26.50 25.72 -23.28
CA GLN A 4 -26.16 24.76 -22.22
C GLN A 4 -25.23 23.69 -22.79
N THR A 5 -23.94 23.77 -22.49
CA THR A 5 -23.05 22.61 -22.54
C THR A 5 -23.21 21.82 -21.25
N GLY A 6 -23.93 20.70 -21.33
CA GLY A 6 -24.06 19.74 -20.24
C GLY A 6 -22.72 19.08 -19.93
N TYR A 7 -22.26 19.24 -18.69
CA TYR A 7 -21.20 18.41 -18.12
C TYR A 7 -21.86 17.34 -17.25
N THR A 8 -21.77 16.10 -17.74
CA THR A 8 -22.16 14.87 -17.04
C THR A 8 -21.32 14.70 -15.78
N LYS A 9 -21.97 14.85 -14.62
CA LYS A 9 -21.45 14.49 -13.30
C LYS A 9 -21.48 12.95 -13.20
N GLY A 10 -20.32 12.30 -13.28
CA GLY A 10 -20.19 10.89 -12.95
C GLY A 10 -20.48 10.66 -11.45
N PRO A 11 -21.02 9.50 -11.06
CA PRO A 11 -21.27 9.21 -9.65
C PRO A 11 -19.93 9.00 -8.95
N THR A 12 -19.53 9.94 -8.10
CA THR A 12 -18.45 9.74 -7.13
C THR A 12 -18.95 8.71 -6.11
N ALA A 13 -18.62 7.45 -6.35
CA ALA A 13 -18.84 6.37 -5.41
C ALA A 13 -18.07 6.69 -4.13
N ILE A 14 -18.81 6.96 -3.06
CA ILE A 14 -18.30 7.00 -1.69
C ILE A 14 -17.92 5.55 -1.36
N LEU A 15 -16.66 5.19 -1.57
CA LEU A 15 -16.10 3.95 -1.05
C LEU A 15 -15.91 4.14 0.46
N SER A 16 -16.92 3.65 1.20
CA SER A 16 -16.86 3.44 2.64
C SER A 16 -15.69 2.51 2.95
N SER A 17 -14.59 3.05 3.48
CA SER A 17 -13.42 2.28 3.88
C SER A 17 -13.68 1.61 5.23
N GLY A 18 -14.31 0.43 5.19
CA GLY A 18 -14.29 -0.50 6.32
C GLY A 18 -12.86 -1.02 6.49
N VAL A 19 -12.09 -0.38 7.37
CA VAL A 19 -10.78 -0.88 7.80
C VAL A 19 -11.02 -2.01 8.81
N PRO A 20 -10.53 -3.25 8.59
CA PRO A 20 -10.50 -4.25 9.64
C PRO A 20 -9.46 -3.82 10.68
N SER A 21 -9.92 -3.63 11.92
CA SER A 21 -9.08 -3.35 13.07
C SER A 21 -8.42 -4.66 13.54
N CYS A 22 -7.11 -4.80 13.35
CA CYS A 22 -6.31 -5.90 13.90
C CYS A 22 -6.05 -5.70 15.41
N ARG A 23 -7.10 -5.57 16.23
CA ARG A 23 -6.98 -5.47 17.70
C ARG A 23 -7.12 -6.82 18.40
N SER A 24 -7.13 -7.93 17.68
CA SER A 24 -7.55 -9.22 18.22
C SER A 24 -6.61 -10.36 17.85
N LEU A 25 -5.33 -10.24 18.14
CA LEU A 25 -4.41 -11.39 18.20
C LEU A 25 -3.36 -11.11 19.26
N LEU A 26 -3.70 -11.29 20.54
CA LEU A 26 -2.79 -11.52 21.68
C LEU A 26 -3.64 -11.63 22.95
N SER A 27 -4.24 -12.80 23.19
CA SER A 27 -4.59 -13.28 24.54
C SER A 27 -5.11 -14.72 24.46
N SER A 28 -4.26 -15.69 24.79
CA SER A 28 -4.57 -16.74 25.77
C SER A 28 -3.31 -17.58 26.01
N GLU A 29 -2.69 -17.43 27.18
CA GLU A 29 -1.85 -18.46 27.77
C GLU A 29 -2.76 -19.49 28.44
N ASP A 30 -2.58 -20.78 28.14
CA ASP A 30 -2.46 -21.88 29.12
C ASP A 30 -2.50 -23.26 28.41
N GLY A 31 -1.43 -24.06 28.55
CA GLY A 31 -1.43 -25.50 28.28
C GLY A 31 -0.19 -26.07 27.56
N PRO A 32 0.43 -27.18 28.01
CA PRO A 32 1.85 -27.45 27.75
C PRO A 32 2.17 -28.48 26.64
N SER A 33 3.41 -28.35 26.14
CA SER A 33 4.26 -29.34 25.45
C SER A 33 3.88 -29.78 24.03
N GLY A 34 4.76 -29.45 23.08
CA GLY A 34 4.77 -30.01 21.73
C GLY A 34 5.63 -29.21 20.75
N HIS A 35 6.91 -29.61 20.63
CA HIS A 35 7.89 -29.26 19.60
C HIS A 35 7.42 -28.38 18.42
N SER A 36 7.96 -27.17 18.29
CA SER A 36 7.93 -26.40 17.02
C SER A 36 8.97 -25.27 17.01
N SER A 37 10.25 -25.62 17.04
CA SER A 37 11.39 -24.69 16.93
C SER A 37 11.64 -24.15 15.51
N LEU A 38 10.61 -24.12 14.63
CA LEU A 38 10.74 -23.69 13.23
C LEU A 38 9.80 -22.53 12.85
N SER A 39 8.96 -22.03 13.76
CA SER A 39 7.88 -21.09 13.39
C SER A 39 8.17 -19.61 13.66
N ASP A 40 9.16 -19.28 14.49
CA ASP A 40 9.32 -17.91 15.03
C ASP A 40 9.92 -16.95 13.99
N GLY A 41 10.86 -17.44 13.17
CA GLY A 41 11.42 -16.70 12.04
C GLY A 41 10.41 -16.48 10.92
N GLU A 42 9.63 -17.50 10.57
CA GLU A 42 8.67 -17.41 9.46
C GLU A 42 7.50 -16.47 9.80
N LEU A 43 7.05 -16.47 11.06
CA LEU A 43 6.04 -15.53 11.55
C LEU A 43 6.54 -14.08 11.55
N THR A 44 7.77 -13.83 11.98
CA THR A 44 8.36 -12.49 12.00
C THR A 44 8.59 -11.93 10.59
N TRP A 45 9.04 -12.76 9.64
CA TRP A 45 9.15 -12.38 8.22
C TRP A 45 7.78 -12.03 7.61
N ASN A 46 6.74 -12.82 7.88
CA ASN A 46 5.39 -12.55 7.37
C ASN A 46 4.79 -11.25 7.92
N ILE A 47 5.03 -10.95 9.21
CA ILE A 47 4.60 -9.67 9.81
C ILE A 47 5.39 -8.50 9.21
N GLN A 48 6.70 -8.66 9.03
CA GLN A 48 7.55 -7.64 8.43
C GLN A 48 7.14 -7.34 6.98
N ASP A 49 6.84 -8.37 6.20
CA ASP A 49 6.36 -8.23 4.82
C ASP A 49 4.99 -7.54 4.75
N SER A 50 4.06 -7.92 5.63
CA SER A 50 2.76 -7.25 5.78
C SER A 50 2.90 -5.75 6.10
N ILE A 51 3.81 -5.39 7.01
CA ILE A 51 4.09 -3.99 7.34
C ILE A 51 4.70 -3.24 6.15
N LYS A 52 5.66 -3.85 5.43
CA LYS A 52 6.26 -3.28 4.22
C LYS A 52 5.21 -3.02 3.13
N HIS A 53 4.34 -4.00 2.87
CA HIS A 53 3.24 -3.85 1.92
C HIS A 53 2.28 -2.73 2.35
N ARG A 54 2.00 -2.61 3.66
CA ARG A 54 1.15 -1.53 4.19
C ARG A 54 1.78 -0.15 4.02
N ILE A 55 3.11 -0.03 4.20
CA ILE A 55 3.85 1.21 3.93
C ILE A 55 3.71 1.60 2.46
N LEU A 56 3.98 0.69 1.53
CA LEU A 56 3.85 0.95 0.09
C LEU A 56 2.44 1.43 -0.28
N TYR A 57 1.42 0.73 0.23
CA TYR A 57 0.02 1.10 0.02
C TYR A 57 -0.30 2.51 0.55
N LEU A 58 0.08 2.82 1.79
CA LEU A 58 -0.20 4.13 2.39
C LEU A 58 0.60 5.25 1.71
N SER A 59 1.83 4.97 1.27
CA SER A 59 2.65 5.92 0.49
C SER A 59 2.02 6.23 -0.86
N GLU A 60 1.49 5.23 -1.55
CA GLU A 60 0.78 5.44 -2.82
C GLU A 60 -0.53 6.20 -2.60
N GLN A 61 -1.28 5.86 -1.55
CA GLN A 61 -2.48 6.61 -1.17
C GLN A 61 -2.17 8.08 -0.86
N LEU A 62 -1.06 8.36 -0.16
CA LEU A 62 -0.59 9.71 0.12
C LEU A 62 -0.25 10.47 -1.16
N ARG A 63 0.43 9.81 -2.12
CA ARG A 63 0.79 10.38 -3.42
C ARG A 63 -0.45 10.78 -4.21
N VAL A 64 -1.46 9.89 -4.27
CA VAL A 64 -2.73 10.14 -4.97
C VAL A 64 -3.51 11.28 -4.31
N GLU A 65 -3.59 11.29 -2.97
CA GLU A 65 -4.32 12.34 -2.26
C GLU A 65 -3.65 13.72 -2.41
N LYS A 66 -2.31 13.78 -2.40
CA LYS A 66 -1.55 15.02 -2.68
C LYS A 66 -1.78 15.50 -4.11
N ALA A 67 -1.72 14.60 -5.10
CA ALA A 67 -2.00 14.96 -6.50
C ALA A 67 -3.44 15.45 -6.71
N SER A 68 -4.42 14.82 -6.05
CA SER A 68 -5.82 15.26 -6.03
C SER A 68 -5.97 16.65 -5.40
N CYS A 69 -5.25 16.93 -4.31
CA CYS A 69 -5.21 18.24 -3.68
C CYS A 69 -4.67 19.32 -4.63
N ASP A 70 -3.59 19.02 -5.35
CA ASP A 70 -2.97 19.92 -6.33
C ASP A 70 -3.93 20.20 -7.50
N GLU A 71 -4.59 19.17 -8.03
CA GLU A 71 -5.58 19.31 -9.10
C GLU A 71 -6.80 20.14 -8.64
N ASN A 72 -7.26 19.92 -7.41
CA ASN A 72 -8.32 20.73 -6.81
C ASN A 72 -7.90 22.19 -6.63
N THR A 73 -6.63 22.45 -6.27
CA THR A 73 -6.08 23.81 -6.14
C THR A 73 -6.03 24.51 -7.49
N VAL A 74 -5.56 23.83 -8.54
CA VAL A 74 -5.57 24.34 -9.91
C VAL A 74 -7.00 24.61 -10.40
N GLY A 75 -7.94 23.70 -10.11
CA GLY A 75 -9.36 23.85 -10.42
C GLY A 75 -10.00 25.06 -9.72
N TYR A 76 -9.67 25.27 -8.44
CA TYR A 76 -10.10 26.43 -7.66
C TYR A 76 -9.59 27.75 -8.26
N LEU A 77 -8.29 27.84 -8.58
CA LEU A 77 -7.71 29.03 -9.19
C LEU A 77 -8.41 29.37 -10.52
N LYS A 78 -8.70 28.36 -11.34
CA LYS A 78 -9.43 28.51 -12.60
C LYS A 78 -10.86 29.01 -12.38
N LEU A 79 -11.58 28.47 -11.40
CA LEU A 79 -12.95 28.91 -11.08
C LEU A 79 -12.99 30.33 -10.55
N VAL A 80 -12.09 30.68 -9.61
CA VAL A 80 -11.99 32.03 -9.06
C VAL A 80 -11.62 33.06 -10.13
N SER A 81 -10.74 32.70 -11.08
CA SER A 81 -10.36 33.60 -12.18
C SER A 81 -11.52 33.97 -13.12
N LYS A 82 -12.59 33.17 -13.14
CA LYS A 82 -13.77 33.36 -14.00
C LYS A 82 -15.01 33.81 -13.22
N ALA A 83 -14.91 33.90 -11.90
CA ALA A 83 -16.05 34.13 -11.03
C ALA A 83 -16.28 35.63 -10.77
N ASP A 84 -17.56 36.03 -10.78
CA ASP A 84 -17.96 37.38 -10.38
C ASP A 84 -17.80 37.61 -8.88
N ARG A 85 -17.78 38.89 -8.45
CA ARG A 85 -17.59 39.28 -7.02
C ARG A 85 -18.57 38.60 -6.05
N HIS A 86 -19.76 38.22 -6.52
CA HIS A 86 -20.78 37.54 -5.71
C HIS A 86 -20.59 36.02 -5.65
N GLN A 87 -19.94 35.39 -6.65
CA GLN A 87 -19.73 33.94 -6.70
C GLN A 87 -18.42 33.52 -6.01
N ALA A 88 -17.40 34.38 -6.02
CA ALA A 88 -16.09 34.11 -5.44
C ALA A 88 -16.11 33.68 -3.95
N PRO A 89 -16.94 34.25 -3.05
CA PRO A 89 -17.02 33.79 -1.66
C PRO A 89 -17.54 32.35 -1.52
N HIS A 90 -18.53 31.97 -2.32
CA HIS A 90 -19.08 30.61 -2.31
C HIS A 90 -18.08 29.58 -2.84
N ILE A 91 -17.32 29.93 -3.88
CA ILE A 91 -16.26 29.09 -4.43
C ILE A 91 -15.13 28.90 -3.40
N ARG A 92 -14.74 29.96 -2.69
CA ARG A 92 -13.77 29.90 -1.58
C ARG A 92 -14.23 28.98 -0.46
N GLN A 93 -15.46 29.14 0.00
CA GLN A 93 -16.02 28.32 1.08
C GLN A 93 -16.09 26.84 0.69
N ALA A 94 -16.45 26.53 -0.56
CA ALA A 94 -16.46 25.16 -1.07
C ALA A 94 -15.04 24.56 -1.12
N PHE A 95 -14.06 25.32 -1.62
CA PHE A 95 -12.66 24.90 -1.65
C PHE A 95 -12.10 24.67 -0.24
N GLU A 96 -12.34 25.59 0.69
CA GLU A 96 -11.85 25.47 2.06
C GLU A 96 -12.39 24.21 2.75
N LYS A 97 -13.68 23.88 2.53
CA LYS A 97 -14.28 22.65 3.06
C LYS A 97 -13.66 21.38 2.46
N VAL A 98 -13.32 21.39 1.17
CA VAL A 98 -12.63 20.25 0.52
C VAL A 98 -11.20 20.16 1.06
N ASN A 99 -10.49 21.29 1.12
CA ASN A 99 -9.11 21.36 1.60
C ASN A 99 -8.97 20.91 3.06
N GLN A 100 -9.90 21.29 3.94
CA GLN A 100 -9.93 20.82 5.33
C GLN A 100 -10.05 19.29 5.42
N ARG A 101 -10.89 18.69 4.58
CA ARG A 101 -11.07 17.22 4.54
C ARG A 101 -9.82 16.53 4.01
N THR A 102 -9.31 16.99 2.87
CA THR A 102 -8.09 16.45 2.26
C THR A 102 -6.90 16.59 3.19
N SER A 103 -6.76 17.73 3.89
CA SER A 103 -5.70 17.93 4.89
C SER A 103 -5.82 16.96 6.07
N ALA A 104 -7.04 16.73 6.59
CA ALA A 104 -7.27 15.74 7.65
C ALA A 104 -6.93 14.32 7.20
N THR A 105 -7.31 13.94 5.97
CA THR A 105 -6.99 12.63 5.37
C THR A 105 -5.48 12.47 5.17
N ILE A 106 -4.78 13.48 4.65
CA ILE A 106 -3.32 13.48 4.49
C ILE A 106 -2.64 13.29 5.86
N ALA A 107 -3.05 14.06 6.87
CA ALA A 107 -2.49 13.95 8.22
C ALA A 107 -2.68 12.56 8.83
N GLN A 108 -3.85 11.93 8.61
CA GLN A 108 -4.13 10.57 9.04
C GLN A 108 -3.22 9.55 8.34
N ILE A 109 -3.06 9.64 7.02
CA ILE A 109 -2.18 8.74 6.25
C ILE A 109 -0.73 8.90 6.70
N GLU A 110 -0.25 10.13 6.86
CA GLU A 110 1.10 10.42 7.34
C GLU A 110 1.34 9.88 8.76
N GLN A 111 0.33 9.95 9.64
CA GLN A 111 0.41 9.35 10.97
C GLN A 111 0.48 7.81 10.91
N SER A 112 -0.35 7.17 10.09
CA SER A 112 -0.32 5.72 9.92
C SER A 112 1.01 5.24 9.30
N LEU A 113 1.60 6.01 8.38
CA LEU A 113 2.94 5.73 7.84
C LEU A 113 4.01 5.79 8.93
N ARG A 114 3.97 6.80 9.80
CA ARG A 114 4.89 6.88 10.95
C ARG A 114 4.76 5.66 11.86
N GLN A 115 3.54 5.23 12.13
CA GLN A 115 3.28 4.03 12.95
C GLN A 115 3.82 2.76 12.28
N CYS A 116 3.57 2.54 10.99
CA CYS A 116 4.09 1.36 10.30
C CYS A 116 5.63 1.34 10.25
N HIS A 117 6.27 2.49 10.01
CA HIS A 117 7.74 2.57 10.06
C HIS A 117 8.29 2.28 11.45
N GLN A 118 7.64 2.80 12.50
CA GLN A 118 8.05 2.52 13.88
C GLN A 118 7.91 1.03 14.22
N GLN A 119 6.81 0.39 13.84
CA GLN A 119 6.61 -1.05 14.04
C GLN A 119 7.64 -1.89 13.27
N LEU A 120 8.02 -1.46 12.06
CA LEU A 120 9.04 -2.13 11.26
C LEU A 120 10.41 -2.06 11.96
N GLN A 121 10.75 -0.89 12.50
CA GLN A 121 12.00 -0.68 13.23
C GLN A 121 12.05 -1.50 14.52
N GLU A 122 10.95 -1.57 15.28
CA GLU A 122 10.86 -2.38 16.51
C GLU A 122 11.03 -3.89 16.21
N LEU A 123 10.48 -4.39 15.09
CA LEU A 123 10.68 -5.78 14.65
C LEU A 123 12.14 -6.05 14.24
N GLU A 124 12.79 -5.10 13.57
CA GLU A 124 14.16 -5.24 13.09
C GLU A 124 15.18 -5.17 14.25
N GLU A 125 14.96 -4.28 15.21
CA GLU A 125 15.79 -4.15 16.42
C GLU A 125 15.61 -5.34 17.38
N GLY A 126 14.40 -5.93 17.45
CA GLY A 126 14.13 -7.14 18.23
C GLY A 126 14.85 -8.39 17.71
N CYS A 127 15.23 -8.42 16.43
CA CYS A 127 15.94 -9.54 15.81
C CYS A 127 17.48 -9.46 15.92
N ARG A 128 18.04 -8.42 16.54
CA ARG A 128 19.51 -8.35 16.74
C ARG A 128 19.95 -9.26 17.89
N PRO A 129 20.86 -10.22 17.68
CA PRO A 129 21.42 -11.00 18.77
C PRO A 129 22.18 -10.09 19.74
N LYS A 130 21.79 -10.10 21.01
CA LYS A 130 22.58 -9.53 22.12
C LYS A 130 23.89 -10.29 22.21
N GLY A 131 24.95 -9.71 21.66
CA GLY A 131 26.34 -10.11 21.88
C GLY A 131 27.14 -8.92 22.40
N SER A 132 27.67 -9.09 23.62
CA SER A 132 28.72 -8.29 24.28
C SER A 132 28.30 -7.11 25.18
N VAL A 133 28.44 -7.38 26.48
CA VAL A 133 28.42 -6.49 27.65
C VAL A 133 29.77 -5.77 27.82
N LEU A 134 29.74 -4.45 28.06
CA LEU A 134 30.52 -3.61 29.01
C LEU A 134 30.33 -2.16 28.51
N GLY A 135 29.50 -1.32 29.11
CA GLY A 135 29.62 -0.83 30.48
C GLY A 135 30.36 0.51 30.47
N THR A 136 29.63 1.64 30.48
CA THR A 136 29.94 2.84 31.27
C THR A 136 28.72 3.78 31.25
N LYS A 137 28.38 4.24 32.45
CA LYS A 137 27.22 5.04 32.84
C LYS A 137 27.16 6.42 32.16
N SER A 138 25.93 6.81 31.80
CA SER A 138 25.23 8.05 32.14
C SER A 138 26.08 9.31 32.41
N SER A 139 25.85 10.38 31.63
CA SER A 139 25.14 11.58 32.11
C SER A 139 25.11 12.67 31.04
N LEU A 140 23.90 13.13 30.70
CA LEU A 140 23.48 14.51 30.46
C LEU A 140 24.51 15.48 29.81
N ASP A 141 24.24 15.94 28.57
CA ASP A 141 23.89 17.35 28.37
C ASP A 141 23.23 17.65 27.02
N ASN A 142 22.34 18.64 27.05
CA ASN A 142 21.62 19.22 25.93
C ASN A 142 22.52 20.15 25.10
N ASN A 143 22.46 20.12 23.77
CA ASN A 143 21.94 21.26 23.00
C ASN A 143 21.97 21.06 21.48
N CYS A 144 20.96 21.68 20.87
CA CYS A 144 20.70 21.80 19.46
C CYS A 144 21.66 22.82 18.81
N LYS A 145 22.14 22.54 17.58
CA LYS A 145 22.20 23.48 16.42
C LYS A 145 23.00 22.89 15.24
N GLN A 146 22.33 22.72 14.11
CA GLN A 146 22.89 22.91 12.75
C GLN A 146 22.98 24.43 12.46
N PRO A 147 23.56 24.95 11.35
CA PRO A 147 24.35 24.34 10.24
C PRO A 147 25.65 25.14 9.89
N HIS A 148 26.54 24.61 9.03
CA HIS A 148 27.09 25.36 7.86
C HIS A 148 28.04 24.55 6.96
N GLU A 149 27.86 24.76 5.66
CA GLU A 149 28.71 24.47 4.50
C GLU A 149 30.18 24.94 4.63
N LYS A 150 31.11 24.14 4.09
CA LYS A 150 32.01 24.45 2.95
C LYS A 150 33.09 23.35 2.82
N VAL A 151 33.21 22.67 1.66
CA VAL A 151 34.17 22.97 0.55
C VAL A 151 35.64 22.71 1.01
N LEU A 152 36.52 21.93 0.38
CA LEU A 152 36.78 21.57 -1.03
C LEU A 152 37.59 20.25 -1.09
N CYS A 153 37.85 19.81 -2.32
CA CYS A 153 38.43 18.56 -2.78
C CYS A 153 39.96 18.45 -2.71
N ALA A 154 40.43 17.22 -2.99
CA ALA A 154 41.73 16.81 -3.56
C ALA A 154 42.95 17.00 -2.64
N GLU A 155 43.94 16.09 -2.61
CA GLU A 155 44.61 15.43 -3.72
C GLU A 155 45.39 14.19 -3.22
N HIS A 156 45.54 13.19 -4.09
CA HIS A 156 46.50 12.09 -3.96
C HIS A 156 47.87 12.61 -4.44
N PRO A 157 49.02 12.21 -3.84
CA PRO A 157 49.85 11.22 -4.55
C PRO A 157 50.62 10.26 -3.62
N ARG A 158 50.74 9.01 -4.05
CA ARG A 158 51.87 8.12 -3.72
C ARG A 158 52.96 8.44 -4.77
N PRO A 159 54.28 8.33 -4.48
CA PRO A 159 54.88 7.00 -4.32
C PRO A 159 56.15 6.89 -3.42
N GLY A 160 56.47 5.64 -3.06
CA GLY A 160 57.85 5.12 -3.05
C GLY A 160 58.76 5.47 -1.87
N GLY A 161 59.33 4.42 -1.26
CA GLY A 161 60.47 4.55 -0.34
C GLY A 161 60.44 3.48 0.75
N GLU A 162 61.20 2.42 0.53
CA GLU A 162 61.60 1.44 1.55
C GLU A 162 62.33 2.15 2.70
N ASP A 163 62.09 1.73 3.94
CA ASP A 163 63.17 1.33 4.85
C ASP A 163 62.62 0.89 6.21
N CYS A 164 63.22 -0.19 6.70
CA CYS A 164 62.97 -0.79 7.99
C CYS A 164 63.28 0.18 9.15
N SER A 165 62.49 0.10 10.22
CA SER A 165 62.94 0.53 11.54
C SER A 165 62.49 -0.48 12.58
N SER A 166 63.51 -1.17 13.09
CA SER A 166 63.49 -2.00 14.28
C SER A 166 63.68 -1.15 15.54
N SER A 167 63.55 -1.81 16.68
CA SER A 167 63.93 -1.38 18.04
C SER A 167 62.83 -0.58 18.76
N ASN A 168 62.35 -0.99 19.93
CA ASN A 168 63.16 -1.25 21.10
C ASN A 168 62.45 -2.19 22.11
N LEU A 169 63.14 -3.22 22.60
CA LEU A 169 63.10 -3.57 24.02
C LEU A 169 64.33 -4.42 24.38
N SER A 170 65.31 -3.82 25.06
CA SER A 170 66.26 -4.56 25.88
C SER A 170 66.60 -3.76 27.12
N THR A 171 65.99 -4.21 28.22
CA THR A 171 66.51 -4.25 29.59
C THR A 171 68.04 -4.47 29.61
N VAL A 172 68.86 -3.59 30.23
CA VAL A 172 69.15 -3.43 31.67
C VAL A 172 70.23 -4.42 32.19
N ILE A 173 71.35 -3.82 32.63
CA ILE A 173 72.43 -4.30 33.55
C ILE A 173 73.80 -4.67 32.93
N ARG A 174 74.64 -3.62 32.85
CA ARG A 174 75.88 -3.38 33.64
C ARG A 174 77.20 -4.06 33.20
N HIS A 175 78.08 -3.21 32.68
CA HIS A 175 79.53 -3.39 32.56
C HIS A 175 80.23 -3.45 33.94
N VAL A 176 81.31 -4.24 34.03
CA VAL A 176 82.33 -4.23 35.09
C VAL A 176 83.70 -4.00 34.41
N PRO A 177 84.61 -3.17 34.97
CA PRO A 177 85.81 -2.73 34.30
C PRO A 177 86.96 -3.75 34.34
N LEU A 178 87.80 -3.66 33.31
CA LEU A 178 89.04 -4.38 33.12
C LEU A 178 90.10 -3.88 34.13
N GLN A 179 90.54 -4.74 35.05
CA GLN A 179 91.75 -4.51 35.82
C GLN A 179 92.65 -5.75 35.76
N THR A 180 93.87 -5.51 35.32
CA THR A 180 94.99 -6.44 35.11
C THR A 180 95.57 -6.91 36.44
N HIS A 181 95.50 -8.21 36.73
CA HIS A 181 96.49 -8.91 37.57
C HIS A 181 96.58 -10.39 37.16
N PHE A 182 97.78 -10.83 36.81
CA PHE A 182 98.13 -12.24 36.64
C PHE A 182 98.07 -12.98 37.98
N PRO A 183 97.69 -14.27 37.97
CA PRO A 183 98.61 -15.25 38.52
C PRO A 183 98.82 -16.42 37.55
N ALA A 184 100.07 -16.90 37.52
CA ALA A 184 100.43 -18.17 36.94
C ALA A 184 99.76 -19.31 37.74
N CYS A 185 98.87 -20.08 37.10
CA CYS A 185 98.63 -21.52 37.27
C CYS A 185 97.40 -21.97 36.45
N GLN A 186 97.48 -23.17 35.86
CA GLN A 186 96.43 -23.97 35.18
C GLN A 186 96.11 -23.74 33.69
N GLN A 187 96.93 -24.36 32.85
CA GLN A 187 96.66 -24.81 31.48
C GLN A 187 95.64 -25.99 31.42
N GLN A 188 94.54 -25.98 32.19
CA GLN A 188 93.63 -27.16 32.26
C GLN A 188 92.12 -26.88 32.21
N ARG A 189 91.64 -25.61 32.21
CA ARG A 189 90.19 -25.26 32.11
C ARG A 189 89.71 -24.70 30.77
N SER A 190 90.59 -24.54 29.77
CA SER A 190 90.20 -23.93 28.47
C SER A 190 89.51 -24.92 27.52
N LEU A 191 89.66 -26.23 27.73
CA LEU A 191 89.09 -27.27 26.85
C LEU A 191 87.65 -27.65 27.23
N GLU A 192 87.33 -27.72 28.53
CA GLU A 192 85.99 -28.07 29.05
C GLU A 192 84.93 -26.99 28.76
N SER A 193 85.30 -25.70 28.80
CA SER A 193 84.40 -24.59 28.47
C SER A 193 84.07 -24.55 26.96
N LYS A 194 85.05 -24.86 26.10
CA LYS A 194 84.85 -24.93 24.64
C LYS A 194 84.01 -26.14 24.24
N SER A 195 84.18 -27.29 24.90
CA SER A 195 83.32 -28.45 24.67
C SER A 195 81.87 -28.20 25.09
N LEU A 196 81.65 -27.52 26.23
CA LEU A 196 80.33 -27.14 26.71
C LEU A 196 79.61 -26.17 25.75
N LEU A 197 80.34 -25.15 25.27
CA LEU A 197 79.81 -24.18 24.30
C LEU A 197 79.46 -24.85 22.95
N GLY A 198 80.33 -25.74 22.47
CA GLY A 198 80.08 -26.52 21.25
C GLY A 198 78.89 -27.46 21.37
N GLN A 199 78.68 -28.04 22.56
CA GLN A 199 77.51 -28.87 22.84
C GLN A 199 76.22 -28.04 22.89
N LYS A 200 76.24 -26.86 23.53
CA LYS A 200 75.11 -25.93 23.54
C LYS A 200 74.74 -25.49 22.12
N MET A 201 75.72 -25.06 21.32
CA MET A 201 75.50 -24.66 19.92
C MET A 201 74.89 -25.80 19.08
N LYS A 202 75.30 -27.05 19.32
CA LYS A 202 74.76 -28.22 18.64
C LYS A 202 73.32 -28.52 19.04
N GLU A 203 72.96 -28.28 20.29
CA GLU A 203 71.59 -28.43 20.77
C GLU A 203 70.68 -27.33 20.24
N GLU A 204 71.11 -26.06 20.30
CA GLU A 204 70.40 -24.93 19.68
C GLU A 204 70.20 -25.16 18.17
N LEU A 205 71.20 -25.70 17.46
CA LEU A 205 71.08 -26.05 16.05
C LEU A 205 70.05 -27.17 15.81
N ARG A 206 69.92 -28.13 16.73
CA ARG A 206 68.88 -29.16 16.67
C ARG A 206 67.50 -28.58 16.93
N GLU A 207 67.37 -27.71 17.93
CA GLU A 207 66.12 -27.02 18.25
C GLU A 207 65.65 -26.16 17.08
N VAL A 208 66.54 -25.34 16.50
CA VAL A 208 66.26 -24.53 15.31
C VAL A 208 65.84 -25.41 14.13
N LYS A 209 66.49 -26.57 13.93
CA LYS A 209 66.11 -27.52 12.88
C LYS A 209 64.73 -28.12 13.13
N MET A 210 64.38 -28.41 14.38
CA MET A 210 63.08 -28.96 14.77
C MET A 210 61.97 -27.92 14.57
N VAL A 211 62.19 -26.67 14.99
CA VAL A 211 61.27 -25.54 14.75
C VAL A 211 61.10 -25.28 13.26
N HIS A 212 62.18 -25.31 12.47
CA HIS A 212 62.07 -25.12 11.02
C HIS A 212 61.24 -26.24 10.35
N LEU A 213 61.38 -27.50 10.79
CA LEU A 213 60.56 -28.60 10.28
C LEU A 213 59.10 -28.47 10.71
N SER A 214 58.82 -28.08 11.97
CA SER A 214 57.45 -27.89 12.44
C SER A 214 56.76 -26.71 11.73
N LEU A 215 57.48 -25.59 11.54
CA LEU A 215 57.01 -24.42 10.82
C LEU A 215 56.74 -24.74 9.34
N ARG A 216 57.57 -25.58 8.71
CA ARG A 216 57.34 -26.05 7.34
C ARG A 216 56.05 -26.88 7.25
N GLY A 217 55.82 -27.78 8.22
CA GLY A 217 54.60 -28.58 8.28
C GLY A 217 53.36 -27.71 8.50
N SER A 218 53.41 -26.74 9.42
CA SER A 218 52.28 -25.84 9.66
C SER A 218 51.99 -24.93 8.47
N TYR A 219 53.02 -24.45 7.75
CA TYR A 219 52.83 -23.69 6.51
C TYR A 219 52.16 -24.51 5.41
N GLN A 220 52.56 -25.79 5.23
CA GLN A 220 51.93 -26.68 4.26
C GLN A 220 50.47 -26.95 4.61
N SER A 221 50.20 -27.26 5.89
CA SER A 221 48.83 -27.46 6.38
C SER A 221 47.95 -26.22 6.20
N LEU A 222 48.46 -25.03 6.52
CA LEU A 222 47.75 -23.77 6.33
C LEU A 222 47.50 -23.49 4.84
N ARG A 223 48.45 -23.80 3.96
CA ARG A 223 48.31 -23.63 2.51
C ARG A 223 47.24 -24.55 1.94
N GLU A 224 47.23 -25.82 2.35
CA GLU A 224 46.21 -26.79 1.92
C GLU A 224 44.83 -26.38 2.40
N GLN A 225 44.71 -25.95 3.65
CA GLN A 225 43.45 -25.42 4.18
C GLN A 225 42.98 -24.19 3.40
N TYR A 226 43.87 -23.21 3.16
CA TYR A 226 43.52 -22.02 2.39
C TYR A 226 43.07 -22.34 0.96
N LEU A 227 43.73 -23.27 0.28
CA LEU A 227 43.34 -23.69 -1.07
C LEU A 227 41.98 -24.39 -1.08
N THR A 228 41.72 -25.22 -0.07
CA THR A 228 40.44 -25.94 0.07
C THR A 228 39.31 -24.97 0.37
N ASP A 229 39.52 -24.03 1.29
CA ASP A 229 38.53 -23.00 1.64
C ASP A 229 38.24 -22.09 0.45
N LEU A 230 39.26 -21.72 -0.32
CA LEU A 230 39.09 -20.93 -1.54
C LEU A 230 38.25 -21.70 -2.57
N GLN A 231 38.52 -23.00 -2.76
CA GLN A 231 37.75 -23.83 -3.68
C GLN A 231 36.28 -23.96 -3.24
N ALA A 232 36.03 -24.24 -1.96
CA ALA A 232 34.67 -24.30 -1.42
C ALA A 232 33.92 -22.97 -1.58
N SER A 233 34.60 -21.84 -1.38
CA SER A 233 34.00 -20.50 -1.57
C SER A 233 33.62 -20.22 -3.02
N LEU A 234 34.42 -20.69 -3.98
CA LEU A 234 34.13 -20.56 -5.41
C LEU A 234 32.96 -21.44 -5.83
N GLU A 235 32.91 -22.68 -5.34
CA GLU A 235 31.79 -23.60 -5.61
C GLU A 235 30.48 -23.05 -5.04
N PHE A 236 30.50 -22.54 -3.81
CA PHE A 236 29.34 -21.89 -3.19
C PHE A 236 28.88 -20.66 -3.99
N LEU A 237 29.82 -19.82 -4.44
CA LEU A 237 29.49 -18.64 -5.25
C LEU A 237 28.88 -19.03 -6.60
N GLN A 238 29.35 -20.12 -7.22
CA GLN A 238 28.78 -20.64 -8.45
C GLN A 238 27.37 -21.21 -8.24
N GLU A 239 27.13 -21.91 -7.13
CA GLU A 239 25.82 -22.42 -6.75
C GLU A 239 24.84 -21.26 -6.52
N GLU A 240 25.23 -20.24 -5.76
CA GLU A 240 24.41 -19.04 -5.54
C GLU A 240 24.08 -18.32 -6.84
N LYS A 241 25.05 -18.21 -7.77
CA LYS A 241 24.79 -17.64 -9.09
C LYS A 241 23.77 -18.46 -9.88
N SER A 242 23.83 -19.79 -9.79
CA SER A 242 22.85 -20.67 -10.44
C SER A 242 21.45 -20.54 -9.84
N ARG A 243 21.37 -20.43 -8.50
CA ARG A 243 20.13 -20.20 -7.76
C ARG A 243 19.52 -18.85 -8.12
N GLN A 244 20.34 -17.82 -8.27
CA GLN A 244 19.90 -16.50 -8.72
C GLN A 244 19.26 -16.57 -10.11
N VAL A 245 19.92 -17.22 -11.08
CA VAL A 245 19.38 -17.36 -12.45
C VAL A 245 18.04 -18.10 -12.45
N LEU A 246 17.90 -19.14 -11.64
CA LEU A 246 16.64 -19.88 -11.52
C LEU A 246 15.53 -19.00 -10.93
N LEU A 247 15.82 -18.30 -9.84
CA LEU A 247 14.85 -17.40 -9.18
C LEU A 247 14.44 -16.25 -10.11
N GLU A 248 15.40 -15.67 -10.83
CA GLU A 248 15.14 -14.66 -11.85
C GLU A 248 14.22 -15.20 -12.95
N GLY A 249 14.47 -16.42 -13.44
CA GLY A 249 13.60 -17.09 -14.40
C GLY A 249 12.18 -17.31 -13.88
N GLN A 250 12.03 -17.72 -12.61
CA GLN A 250 10.72 -17.93 -11.98
C GLN A 250 9.96 -16.61 -11.82
N VAL A 251 10.62 -15.56 -11.31
CA VAL A 251 10.02 -14.23 -11.16
C VAL A 251 9.63 -13.65 -12.51
N ASN A 252 10.49 -13.80 -13.52
CA ASN A 252 10.22 -13.32 -14.87
C ASN A 252 9.04 -14.07 -15.51
N GLY A 253 8.96 -15.39 -15.33
CA GLY A 253 7.81 -16.18 -15.78
C GLY A 253 6.49 -15.75 -15.11
N HIS A 254 6.53 -15.50 -13.79
CA HIS A 254 5.36 -15.01 -13.07
C HIS A 254 4.93 -13.61 -13.53
N LEU A 255 5.90 -12.70 -13.70
CA LEU A 255 5.66 -11.34 -14.19
C LEU A 255 5.08 -11.36 -15.60
N GLN A 256 5.63 -12.19 -16.48
CA GLN A 256 5.12 -12.36 -17.85
C GLN A 256 3.67 -12.86 -17.84
N GLY A 257 3.34 -13.85 -17.00
CA GLY A 257 1.97 -14.33 -16.86
C GLY A 257 0.99 -13.23 -16.43
N HIS A 258 1.37 -12.40 -15.46
CA HIS A 258 0.57 -11.23 -15.04
C HIS A 258 0.43 -10.20 -16.16
N LEU A 259 1.49 -9.92 -16.91
CA LEU A 259 1.45 -8.99 -18.04
C LEU A 259 0.50 -9.49 -19.13
N ASP A 260 0.53 -10.78 -19.44
CA ASP A 260 -0.35 -11.41 -20.43
C ASP A 260 -1.82 -11.36 -19.96
N GLU A 261 -2.07 -11.63 -18.69
CA GLU A 261 -3.42 -11.52 -18.10
C GLU A 261 -3.93 -10.07 -18.16
N ILE A 262 -3.12 -9.10 -17.75
CA ILE A 262 -3.45 -7.66 -17.83
C ILE A 262 -3.75 -7.27 -19.28
N TYR A 263 -2.94 -7.73 -20.24
CA TYR A 263 -3.15 -7.43 -21.65
C TYR A 263 -4.49 -8.00 -22.15
N HIS A 264 -4.77 -9.26 -21.84
CA HIS A 264 -6.04 -9.91 -22.19
C HIS A 264 -7.24 -9.20 -21.54
N LEU A 265 -7.15 -8.83 -20.25
CA LEU A 265 -8.20 -8.07 -19.57
C LEU A 265 -8.43 -6.71 -20.22
N LYS A 266 -7.36 -5.99 -20.57
CA LYS A 266 -7.45 -4.68 -21.24
C LYS A 266 -8.14 -4.80 -22.59
N GLN A 267 -7.84 -5.85 -23.36
CA GLN A 267 -8.49 -6.11 -24.64
C GLN A 267 -9.98 -6.44 -24.47
N ASN A 268 -10.33 -7.29 -23.51
CA ASN A 268 -11.72 -7.62 -23.21
C ASN A 268 -12.51 -6.40 -22.73
N LEU A 269 -11.89 -5.55 -21.93
CA LEU A 269 -12.48 -4.29 -21.49
C LEU A 269 -12.71 -3.33 -22.66
N ALA A 270 -11.75 -3.20 -23.58
CA ALA A 270 -11.90 -2.37 -24.77
C ALA A 270 -13.06 -2.87 -25.66
N CYS A 271 -13.10 -4.18 -25.94
CA CYS A 271 -14.17 -4.81 -26.71
C CYS A 271 -15.55 -4.62 -26.04
N THR A 272 -15.62 -4.83 -24.73
CA THR A 272 -16.88 -4.66 -23.97
C THR A 272 -17.33 -3.20 -23.95
N LYS A 273 -16.37 -2.26 -23.85
CA LYS A 273 -16.66 -0.82 -23.90
C LYS A 273 -17.22 -0.42 -25.26
N GLU A 274 -16.61 -0.86 -26.36
CA GLU A 274 -17.11 -0.60 -27.71
C GLU A 274 -18.52 -1.18 -27.90
N ARG A 275 -18.75 -2.41 -27.46
CA ARG A 275 -20.07 -3.04 -27.49
C ARG A 275 -21.11 -2.25 -26.69
N MET A 276 -20.74 -1.76 -25.51
CA MET A 276 -21.64 -0.96 -24.67
C MET A 276 -21.96 0.39 -25.32
N VAL A 277 -20.97 1.06 -25.91
CA VAL A 277 -21.16 2.30 -26.66
C VAL A 277 -22.12 2.06 -27.83
N TYR A 278 -21.90 1.01 -28.61
CA TYR A 278 -22.79 0.64 -29.72
C TYR A 278 -24.23 0.37 -29.24
N LEU A 279 -24.41 -0.42 -28.18
CA LEU A 279 -25.73 -0.70 -27.62
C LEU A 279 -26.42 0.57 -27.10
N SER A 280 -25.66 1.50 -26.50
CA SER A 280 -26.21 2.78 -26.06
C SER A 280 -26.66 3.64 -27.24
N TYR A 281 -25.91 3.64 -28.34
CA TYR A 281 -26.27 4.33 -29.58
C TYR A 281 -27.54 3.75 -30.20
N GLU A 282 -27.65 2.41 -30.30
CA GLU A 282 -28.87 1.75 -30.80
C GLU A 282 -30.10 2.09 -29.94
N ARG A 283 -29.99 2.02 -28.60
CA ARG A 283 -31.10 2.43 -27.72
C ARG A 283 -31.49 3.90 -27.90
N ALA A 284 -30.51 4.79 -28.05
CA ALA A 284 -30.77 6.20 -28.28
C ALA A 284 -31.46 6.43 -29.63
N LYS A 285 -31.07 5.65 -30.66
CA LYS A 285 -31.69 5.67 -31.98
C LYS A 285 -33.14 5.20 -31.94
N GLU A 286 -33.43 4.09 -31.27
CA GLU A 286 -34.82 3.61 -31.08
C GLU A 286 -35.70 4.68 -30.41
N ILE A 287 -35.20 5.35 -29.37
CA ILE A 287 -35.91 6.45 -28.70
C ILE A 287 -36.10 7.64 -29.66
N TRP A 288 -35.08 7.98 -30.43
CA TRP A 288 -35.14 9.08 -31.39
C TRP A 288 -36.16 8.82 -32.49
N GLU A 289 -36.24 7.60 -33.01
CA GLU A 289 -37.24 7.18 -34.00
C GLU A 289 -38.66 7.32 -33.43
N VAL A 290 -38.90 6.86 -32.20
CA VAL A 290 -40.19 7.04 -31.52
C VAL A 290 -40.53 8.53 -31.37
N MET A 291 -39.57 9.35 -30.95
CA MET A 291 -39.75 10.80 -30.82
C MET A 291 -40.05 11.45 -32.17
N GLU A 292 -39.42 11.00 -33.25
CA GLU A 292 -39.67 11.48 -34.60
C GLU A 292 -41.10 11.17 -35.06
N THR A 293 -41.61 9.97 -34.73
CA THR A 293 -43.02 9.65 -35.00
C THR A 293 -43.98 10.55 -34.21
N PHE A 294 -43.69 10.83 -32.94
CA PHE A 294 -44.49 11.77 -32.14
C PHE A 294 -44.42 13.20 -32.72
N LYS A 295 -43.24 13.67 -33.13
CA LYS A 295 -43.05 14.96 -33.78
C LYS A 295 -43.87 15.06 -35.07
N ASN A 296 -43.83 14.03 -35.91
CA ASN A 296 -44.61 13.97 -37.15
C ASN A 296 -46.12 13.95 -36.88
N ARG A 297 -46.58 13.21 -35.87
CA ARG A 297 -48.00 13.22 -35.45
C ARG A 297 -48.41 14.59 -34.91
N MET A 298 -47.58 15.23 -34.10
CA MET A 298 -47.81 16.59 -33.59
C MET A 298 -47.83 17.62 -34.72
N GLY A 299 -46.95 17.49 -35.72
CA GLY A 299 -46.96 18.31 -36.93
C GLY A 299 -48.25 18.19 -37.72
N LYS A 300 -48.77 16.97 -37.88
CA LYS A 300 -50.10 16.73 -38.49
C LYS A 300 -51.21 17.36 -37.67
N PHE A 301 -51.16 17.23 -36.33
CA PHE A 301 -52.16 17.85 -35.44
C PHE A 301 -52.14 19.38 -35.53
N LYS A 302 -50.94 19.99 -35.57
CA LYS A 302 -50.76 21.43 -35.79
C LYS A 302 -51.27 21.87 -37.16
N ALA A 303 -51.01 21.10 -38.22
CA ALA A 303 -51.55 21.38 -39.55
C ALA A 303 -53.08 21.29 -39.58
N LEU A 304 -53.66 20.27 -38.92
CA LEU A 304 -55.11 20.14 -38.78
C LEU A 304 -55.71 21.31 -37.99
N GLN A 305 -55.06 21.69 -36.88
CA GLN A 305 -55.45 22.83 -36.06
C GLN A 305 -55.35 24.17 -36.83
N GLN A 306 -54.36 24.34 -37.71
CA GLN A 306 -54.21 25.54 -38.54
C GLN A 306 -55.27 25.63 -39.64
N VAL A 307 -55.70 24.48 -40.18
CA VAL A 307 -56.85 24.38 -41.12
C VAL A 307 -58.19 24.65 -40.39
N THR A 308 -58.33 24.22 -39.13
CA THR A 308 -59.52 24.50 -38.31
C THR A 308 -59.55 25.94 -37.77
N GLN A 309 -58.41 26.59 -37.54
CA GLN A 309 -58.35 28.00 -37.10
C GLN A 309 -58.80 28.99 -38.19
N LEU A 310 -58.77 28.61 -39.47
CA LEU A 310 -59.38 29.41 -40.55
C LEU A 310 -60.89 29.18 -40.68
N GLY A 311 -61.47 28.26 -39.89
CA GLY A 311 -62.88 27.90 -39.93
C GLY A 311 -63.43 27.61 -38.52
N LEU A 312 -63.81 28.67 -37.82
CA LEU A 312 -64.51 28.70 -36.52
C LEU A 312 -63.67 28.40 -35.24
N THR A 313 -63.56 29.47 -34.43
CA THR A 313 -63.49 29.52 -32.96
C THR A 313 -62.11 29.40 -32.28
N GLU A 314 -61.61 30.58 -31.88
CA GLU A 314 -60.50 30.88 -30.96
C GLU A 314 -60.74 30.42 -29.49
N ARG A 315 -60.77 29.11 -29.19
CA ARG A 315 -60.97 28.67 -27.79
C ARG A 315 -60.01 27.67 -27.11
N PRO A 316 -58.96 27.10 -27.73
CA PRO A 316 -58.06 26.19 -27.00
C PRO A 316 -56.82 26.86 -26.37
N GLN A 317 -56.38 28.04 -26.84
CA GLN A 317 -55.17 28.70 -26.30
C GLN A 317 -55.42 29.39 -24.95
N ASP A 318 -56.56 30.05 -24.78
CA ASP A 318 -56.94 30.71 -23.52
C ASP A 318 -57.05 29.72 -22.36
N MET A 319 -57.50 28.49 -22.64
CA MET A 319 -57.60 27.41 -21.65
C MET A 319 -56.22 26.92 -21.18
N LEU A 320 -55.24 26.82 -22.08
CA LEU A 320 -53.88 26.38 -21.72
C LEU A 320 -53.16 27.45 -20.88
N CYS A 321 -53.35 28.74 -21.24
CA CYS A 321 -52.85 29.86 -20.45
C CYS A 321 -53.53 29.95 -19.08
N HIS A 322 -54.85 29.72 -19.00
CA HIS A 322 -55.56 29.60 -17.73
C HIS A 322 -55.03 28.43 -16.91
N LEU A 323 -54.76 27.27 -17.51
CA LEU A 323 -54.29 26.09 -16.79
C LEU A 323 -52.84 26.25 -16.30
N MET A 324 -51.97 26.87 -17.09
CA MET A 324 -50.63 27.26 -16.65
C MET A 324 -50.67 28.29 -15.52
N SER A 325 -51.56 29.28 -15.62
CA SER A 325 -51.80 30.27 -14.56
C SER A 325 -52.32 29.60 -13.28
N LEU A 326 -53.27 28.66 -13.41
CA LEU A 326 -53.84 27.89 -12.30
C LEU A 326 -52.77 26.99 -11.65
N LEU A 327 -51.91 26.35 -12.45
CA LEU A 327 -50.80 25.53 -11.97
C LEU A 327 -49.76 26.39 -11.25
N LEU A 328 -49.45 27.57 -11.79
CA LEU A 328 -48.53 28.53 -11.17
C LEU A 328 -49.10 29.02 -9.83
N MET A 329 -50.38 29.37 -9.78
CA MET A 329 -51.10 29.73 -8.56
C MET A 329 -51.13 28.57 -7.53
N LEU A 330 -51.31 27.34 -7.99
CA LEU A 330 -51.27 26.17 -7.10
C LEU A 330 -49.87 25.96 -6.53
N THR A 331 -48.81 26.11 -7.34
CA THR A 331 -47.43 25.99 -6.88
C THR A 331 -47.03 27.10 -5.90
N THR A 332 -47.49 28.34 -6.10
CA THR A 332 -47.23 29.45 -5.17
C THR A 332 -47.96 29.26 -3.85
N VAL A 333 -49.22 28.82 -3.88
CA VAL A 333 -49.98 28.48 -2.66
C VAL A 333 -49.31 27.34 -1.90
N LEU A 334 -48.86 26.28 -2.59
CA LEU A 334 -48.14 25.17 -1.97
C LEU A 334 -46.84 25.65 -1.31
N LEU A 335 -46.09 26.54 -1.97
CA LEU A 335 -44.86 27.12 -1.45
C LEU A 335 -45.10 28.00 -0.21
N VAL A 336 -46.19 28.78 -0.19
CA VAL A 336 -46.61 29.58 0.99
C VAL A 336 -47.03 28.69 2.15
N LEU A 337 -47.74 27.58 1.88
CA LEU A 337 -48.09 26.59 2.91
C LEU A 337 -46.83 25.92 3.49
N LEU A 338 -45.90 25.51 2.63
CA LEU A 338 -44.59 24.96 3.03
C LEU A 338 -43.78 25.98 3.86
N SER A 339 -43.84 27.26 3.51
CA SER A 339 -43.20 28.34 4.27
C SER A 339 -43.88 28.61 5.62
N GLY A 340 -45.21 28.53 5.70
CA GLY A 340 -45.97 28.66 6.95
C GLY A 340 -45.73 27.51 7.92
N VAL A 341 -45.55 26.29 7.41
CA VAL A 341 -45.13 25.11 8.20
C VAL A 341 -43.69 25.26 8.68
N CYS A 342 -42.82 25.94 7.93
CA CYS A 342 -41.42 26.18 8.29
C CYS A 342 -41.24 27.31 9.34
N ALA A 343 -42.15 28.29 9.40
CA ALA A 343 -42.08 29.42 10.33
C ALA A 343 -42.65 29.13 11.75
N CYS A 344 -43.34 28.00 11.95
CA CYS A 344 -43.96 27.63 13.23
C CYS A 344 -43.22 26.43 13.88
N PRO A 345 -42.38 26.64 14.92
CA PRO A 345 -41.67 25.55 15.60
C PRO A 345 -42.60 24.49 16.24
N LEU A 346 -43.83 24.85 16.61
CA LEU A 346 -44.79 23.95 17.25
C LEU A 346 -45.47 22.97 16.27
N LEU A 347 -45.69 23.37 15.00
CA LEU A 347 -46.33 22.50 14.01
C LEU A 347 -45.33 21.47 13.46
N LEU A 348 -44.05 21.86 13.32
CA LEU A 348 -42.96 20.96 12.93
C LEU A 348 -42.70 19.89 14.01
N LEU A 349 -42.83 20.23 15.29
CA LEU A 349 -42.67 19.28 16.39
C LEU A 349 -43.79 18.22 16.39
N LEU A 350 -45.05 18.61 16.13
CA LEU A 350 -46.16 17.67 16.05
C LEU A 350 -46.11 16.83 14.77
N HIS A 351 -45.73 17.42 13.63
CA HIS A 351 -45.58 16.72 12.36
C HIS A 351 -44.42 15.72 12.39
N LEU A 352 -43.29 16.07 13.02
CA LEU A 352 -42.16 15.15 13.19
C LEU A 352 -42.54 13.99 14.12
N ARG A 353 -43.25 14.26 15.22
CA ARG A 353 -43.76 13.23 16.14
C ARG A 353 -44.77 12.29 15.45
N LEU A 354 -45.69 12.83 14.66
CA LEU A 354 -46.68 12.06 13.92
C LEU A 354 -46.01 11.21 12.82
N HIS A 355 -45.07 11.78 12.06
CA HIS A 355 -44.30 11.03 11.06
C HIS A 355 -43.42 9.95 11.67
N THR A 356 -42.81 10.19 12.84
CA THR A 356 -42.08 9.13 13.55
C THR A 356 -43.02 8.03 14.04
N CYS A 357 -44.22 8.36 14.53
CA CYS A 357 -45.21 7.37 14.94
C CYS A 357 -45.78 6.56 13.77
N THR A 358 -46.07 7.20 12.63
CA THR A 358 -46.57 6.48 11.44
C THR A 358 -45.50 5.59 10.84
N MET A 359 -44.24 6.03 10.77
CA MET A 359 -43.13 5.19 10.32
C MET A 359 -42.87 4.01 11.27
N LEU A 360 -42.96 4.20 12.59
CA LEU A 360 -42.85 3.11 13.57
C LEU A 360 -44.02 2.11 13.45
N LEU A 361 -45.24 2.58 13.22
CA LEU A 361 -46.41 1.72 12.96
C LEU A 361 -46.24 0.93 11.67
N LEU A 362 -45.79 1.57 10.58
CA LEU A 362 -45.51 0.90 9.30
C LEU A 362 -44.39 -0.13 9.44
N LEU A 363 -43.34 0.19 10.20
CA LEU A 363 -42.25 -0.74 10.45
C LEU A 363 -42.71 -1.94 11.30
N GLY A 364 -43.54 -1.70 12.33
CA GLY A 364 -44.15 -2.75 13.16
C GLY A 364 -45.13 -3.63 12.37
N LEU A 365 -45.94 -3.05 11.48
CA LEU A 365 -46.81 -3.80 10.58
C LEU A 365 -45.98 -4.61 9.57
N SER A 366 -44.86 -4.06 9.10
CA SER A 366 -43.96 -4.77 8.18
C SER A 366 -43.27 -5.94 8.85
N THR A 367 -42.83 -5.81 10.11
CA THR A 367 -42.24 -6.94 10.86
C THR A 367 -43.28 -7.99 11.22
N LEU A 368 -44.52 -7.59 11.54
CA LEU A 368 -45.64 -8.52 11.74
C LEU A 368 -45.99 -9.27 10.45
N ALA A 369 -46.04 -8.57 9.31
CA ALA A 369 -46.25 -9.18 8.00
C ALA A 369 -45.11 -10.14 7.63
N TRP A 370 -43.86 -9.79 7.94
CA TRP A 370 -42.70 -10.66 7.75
C TRP A 370 -42.77 -11.92 8.63
N GLN A 371 -43.14 -11.79 9.91
CA GLN A 371 -43.35 -12.94 10.80
C GLN A 371 -44.50 -13.85 10.33
N LYS A 372 -45.64 -13.26 9.94
CA LYS A 372 -46.77 -14.01 9.36
C LYS A 372 -46.38 -14.69 8.06
N TRP A 373 -45.62 -14.02 7.19
CA TRP A 373 -45.17 -14.58 5.92
C TRP A 373 -44.21 -15.75 6.12
N HIS A 374 -43.31 -15.67 7.10
CA HIS A 374 -42.44 -16.80 7.46
C HIS A 374 -43.21 -17.98 8.07
N ALA A 375 -44.27 -17.72 8.85
CA ALA A 375 -45.13 -18.78 9.37
C ALA A 375 -45.98 -19.48 8.27
N ILE A 376 -46.34 -18.75 7.21
CA ILE A 376 -47.14 -19.27 6.09
C ILE A 376 -46.25 -19.91 4.99
N SER A 377 -44.97 -19.54 4.92
CA SER A 377 -44.08 -19.90 3.80
C SER A 377 -43.50 -21.32 3.82
N ALA A 378 -43.96 -22.22 4.68
CA ALA A 378 -43.45 -23.60 4.71
C ALA A 378 -44.29 -24.62 3.90
N PRO A 379 -45.64 -24.58 3.82
CA PRO A 379 -46.39 -25.59 3.05
C PRO A 379 -46.96 -25.10 1.69
N ASP A 380 -47.24 -23.80 1.49
CA ASP A 380 -48.19 -23.38 0.45
C ASP A 380 -47.58 -22.90 -0.89
N TRP A 381 -46.25 -22.77 -1.01
CA TRP A 381 -45.61 -22.33 -2.27
C TRP A 381 -45.83 -23.29 -3.46
N GLN A 382 -46.16 -24.56 -3.20
CA GLN A 382 -46.48 -25.54 -4.24
C GLN A 382 -47.88 -25.34 -4.87
N ALA A 383 -48.78 -24.61 -4.21
CA ALA A 383 -50.17 -24.41 -4.69
C ALA A 383 -50.32 -23.21 -5.63
N TRP A 384 -49.41 -22.23 -5.58
CA TRP A 384 -49.53 -20.97 -6.32
C TRP A 384 -48.76 -20.89 -7.65
N VAL A 385 -47.97 -21.91 -8.00
CA VAL A 385 -47.29 -21.93 -9.32
C VAL A 385 -48.30 -22.31 -10.42
N PRO A 386 -48.58 -21.42 -11.39
CA PRO A 386 -49.49 -21.74 -12.49
C PRO A 386 -48.98 -22.96 -13.28
N SER A 387 -49.88 -23.89 -13.57
CA SER A 387 -49.63 -25.16 -14.28
C SER A 387 -48.92 -25.03 -15.64
N ARG A 388 -48.80 -23.80 -16.18
CA ARG A 388 -48.11 -23.46 -17.43
C ARG A 388 -46.58 -23.58 -17.33
N TRP A 389 -45.99 -23.36 -16.16
CA TRP A 389 -44.52 -23.42 -15.96
C TRP A 389 -44.00 -24.84 -15.69
N ARG A 390 -44.89 -25.79 -15.37
CA ARG A 390 -44.54 -27.20 -15.09
C ARG A 390 -44.09 -27.97 -16.35
N ARG A 391 -44.35 -27.44 -17.56
CA ARG A 391 -44.06 -28.13 -18.83
C ARG A 391 -42.67 -27.85 -19.41
N PHE A 392 -41.98 -26.78 -19.03
CA PHE A 392 -40.70 -26.40 -19.64
C PHE A 392 -39.48 -27.13 -19.07
N ALA A 393 -39.61 -27.81 -17.92
CA ALA A 393 -38.51 -28.55 -17.30
C ALA A 393 -38.41 -30.03 -17.74
N ARG A 394 -39.29 -30.51 -18.64
CA ARG A 394 -39.40 -31.95 -18.98
C ARG A 394 -38.93 -32.33 -20.39
N THR A 395 -38.28 -31.43 -21.12
CA THR A 395 -37.74 -31.70 -22.46
C THR A 395 -36.23 -31.51 -22.50
N SER A 396 -35.50 -32.32 -21.74
CA SER A 396 -34.12 -32.70 -22.05
C SER A 396 -34.09 -34.22 -22.16
N ARG A 397 -34.19 -34.73 -23.40
CA ARG A 397 -33.98 -36.17 -23.67
C ARG A 397 -32.51 -36.50 -23.39
N PRO A 398 -32.21 -37.62 -22.73
CA PRO A 398 -30.84 -38.14 -22.68
C PRO A 398 -30.42 -38.70 -24.05
N PRO A 399 -29.11 -38.70 -24.38
CA PRO A 399 -28.62 -39.24 -25.64
C PRO A 399 -28.79 -40.77 -25.70
N PRO A 400 -28.95 -41.36 -26.91
CA PRO A 400 -29.12 -42.80 -27.06
C PRO A 400 -27.80 -43.52 -26.76
N LYS A 401 -27.86 -44.55 -25.91
CA LYS A 401 -26.81 -45.57 -25.83
C LYS A 401 -26.88 -46.42 -27.10
N GLY A 402 -25.82 -46.37 -27.89
CA GLY A 402 -25.55 -47.31 -28.98
C GLY A 402 -24.87 -48.59 -28.47
N PRO A 403 -24.81 -49.65 -29.31
CA PRO A 403 -24.39 -51.00 -28.95
C PRO A 403 -22.91 -51.13 -28.59
#